data_AF-A0A0H4PZ53-F1
#
_entry.id   AF-A0A0H4PZ53-F1
#
_cell.length_a   1.000
_cell.length_b   1.000
_cell.length_c   1.000
_cell.angle_alpha   90.00
_cell.angle_beta   90.00
_cell.angle_gamma   90.00
#
_symmetry.space_group_name_H-M   'P 1'
#
loop_
_entity.id
_entity.type
_entity.pdbx_description
1 polymer ?
#
loop_
_entity_poly.entity_id
_entity_poly.type
_entity_poly.pdbx_seq_one_letter_code
_entity_poly.pdbx_strand_id
1 'polypeptide(L)'
;MYKQIKPDMIYHYFDQDIELIHEIIELVLELNVQDLKNLMPLYEEGQISIIKKKFHKSKPVFSLLGANNLNKSISALEYDINDQFLEKYPFLLKNLNELEEDLNSFLKRSHH
;
A
#
# COMPACT_ATOMS: atom_id res chain seq x y z
N MET A 1 16.78 -5.25 -5.99
CA MET A 1 16.52 -4.74 -4.62
C MET A 1 15.13 -4.15 -4.63
N TYR A 2 14.32 -4.39 -3.60
CA TYR A 2 12.96 -3.86 -3.51
C TYR A 2 12.97 -2.34 -3.29
N LYS A 3 11.98 -1.63 -3.83
CA LYS A 3 11.87 -0.16 -3.79
C LYS A 3 11.07 0.34 -2.59
N GLN A 4 9.95 -0.33 -2.31
CA GLN A 4 8.95 0.05 -1.32
C GLN A 4 9.03 -0.86 -0.08
N ILE A 5 9.22 -2.17 -0.24
CA ILE A 5 9.18 -3.12 0.90
C ILE A 5 10.55 -3.39 1.52
N LYS A 6 10.52 -3.95 2.73
CA LYS A 6 11.71 -4.48 3.43
C LYS A 6 11.47 -5.94 3.83
N PRO A 7 12.02 -6.91 3.09
CA PRO A 7 11.85 -8.35 3.33
C PRO A 7 12.10 -8.77 4.77
N ASP A 8 13.19 -8.29 5.39
CA ASP A 8 13.54 -8.66 6.77
C ASP A 8 12.44 -8.28 7.77
N MET A 9 11.74 -7.16 7.55
CA MET A 9 10.61 -6.77 8.39
C MET A 9 9.39 -7.64 8.15
N ILE A 10 9.09 -7.99 6.89
CA ILE A 10 7.99 -8.91 6.56
C ILE A 10 8.23 -10.23 7.30
N TYR A 11 9.39 -10.84 7.11
CA TYR A 11 9.73 -12.09 7.77
C TYR A 11 9.69 -12.00 9.30
N HIS A 12 10.15 -10.89 9.87
CA HIS A 12 10.11 -10.67 11.32
C HIS A 12 8.68 -10.54 11.87
N TYR A 13 7.80 -9.80 11.19
CA TYR A 13 6.44 -9.56 11.66
C TYR A 13 5.54 -10.79 11.60
N PHE A 14 5.85 -11.73 10.71
CA PHE A 14 5.09 -12.96 10.51
C PHE A 14 5.84 -14.20 10.97
N ASP A 15 6.79 -14.05 11.91
CA ASP A 15 7.53 -15.16 12.54
C ASP A 15 8.15 -16.17 11.55
N GLN A 16 8.59 -15.69 10.37
CA GLN A 16 9.14 -16.51 9.27
C GLN A 16 8.15 -17.53 8.69
N ASP A 17 6.85 -17.46 9.02
CA ASP A 17 5.82 -18.35 8.48
C ASP A 17 5.52 -17.97 7.02
N ILE A 18 6.10 -18.72 6.09
CA ILE A 18 6.03 -18.43 4.65
C ILE A 18 4.60 -18.55 4.12
N GLU A 19 3.81 -19.52 4.59
CA GLU A 19 2.44 -19.71 4.13
C GLU A 19 1.58 -18.52 4.56
N LEU A 20 1.67 -18.12 5.84
CA LEU A 20 0.98 -16.95 6.34
C LEU A 20 1.41 -15.66 5.62
N ILE A 21 2.72 -15.48 5.39
CA ILE A 21 3.24 -14.32 4.66
C ILE A 21 2.63 -14.23 3.26
N HIS A 22 2.50 -15.35 2.56
CA HIS A 22 1.93 -15.38 1.21
C HIS A 22 0.47 -14.98 1.23
N GLU A 23 -0.34 -15.62 2.08
CA GLU A 23 -1.76 -15.30 2.25
C GLU A 23 -1.98 -13.81 2.57
N ILE A 24 -1.19 -13.28 3.50
CA ILE A 24 -1.30 -11.87 3.89
C ILE A 24 -0.92 -10.96 2.72
N ILE A 25 0.18 -11.22 2.01
CA ILE A 25 0.59 -10.37 0.89
C ILE A 25 -0.46 -10.39 -0.23
N GLU A 26 -1.06 -11.54 -0.54
CA GLU A 26 -2.15 -11.63 -1.50
C GLU A 26 -3.36 -10.78 -1.07
N LEU A 27 -3.75 -10.86 0.21
CA LEU A 27 -4.81 -10.01 0.76
C LEU A 27 -4.46 -8.52 0.71
N VAL A 28 -3.19 -8.13 0.95
CA VAL A 28 -2.76 -6.73 0.83
C VAL A 28 -2.90 -6.24 -0.62
N LEU A 29 -2.49 -7.07 -1.58
CA LEU A 29 -2.60 -6.74 -2.99
C LEU A 29 -4.06 -6.50 -3.38
N GLU A 30 -4.95 -7.41 -2.99
CA GLU A 30 -6.38 -7.35 -3.33
C GLU A 30 -7.13 -6.23 -2.60
N LEU A 31 -6.94 -6.10 -1.28
CA LEU A 31 -7.78 -5.27 -0.42
C LEU A 31 -7.21 -3.89 -0.12
N ASN A 32 -5.89 -3.71 -0.15
CA ASN A 32 -5.26 -2.42 0.17
C ASN A 32 -4.71 -1.74 -1.07
N VAL A 33 -3.95 -2.45 -1.91
CA VAL A 33 -3.32 -1.86 -3.08
C VAL A 33 -4.36 -1.49 -4.13
N GLN A 34 -5.22 -2.41 -4.55
CA GLN A 34 -6.26 -2.11 -5.55
C GLN A 34 -7.25 -1.05 -5.06
N ASP A 35 -7.63 -1.10 -3.78
CA ASP A 35 -8.50 -0.11 -3.16
C ASP A 35 -7.96 1.32 -3.26
N LEU A 36 -6.66 1.49 -3.01
CA LEU A 36 -6.01 2.80 -3.10
C LEU A 36 -5.70 3.22 -4.54
N LYS A 37 -5.64 2.28 -5.49
CA LYS A 37 -5.53 2.59 -6.92
C LYS A 37 -6.84 3.06 -7.55
N ASN A 38 -7.96 2.81 -6.87
CA ASN A 38 -9.31 3.13 -7.35
C ASN A 38 -9.96 4.27 -6.55
N LEU A 39 -9.17 5.27 -6.11
CA LEU A 39 -9.69 6.40 -5.34
C LEU A 39 -10.28 7.53 -6.20
N MET A 40 -9.95 7.61 -7.49
CA MET A 40 -10.41 8.71 -8.34
C MET A 40 -11.95 8.83 -8.40
N PRO A 41 -12.73 7.75 -8.60
CA PRO A 41 -14.20 7.87 -8.61
C PRO A 41 -14.74 8.40 -7.28
N LEU A 42 -14.17 7.97 -6.15
CA LEU A 42 -14.56 8.46 -4.82
C LEU A 42 -14.24 9.95 -4.66
N TYR A 43 -13.15 10.42 -5.25
CA TYR A 43 -12.76 11.83 -5.21
C TYR A 43 -13.71 12.68 -6.06
N GLU A 44 -14.03 12.24 -7.28
CA GLU A 44 -14.96 12.91 -8.20
C GLU A 44 -16.38 13.00 -7.63
N GLU A 45 -16.81 11.98 -6.88
CA GLU A 45 -18.08 11.97 -6.15
C GLU A 45 -18.05 12.74 -4.81
N GLY A 46 -16.91 13.35 -4.45
CA GLY A 46 -16.77 14.09 -3.19
C GLY A 46 -16.77 13.22 -1.94
N GLN A 47 -16.54 11.91 -2.06
CA GLN A 47 -16.54 10.94 -0.96
C GLN A 47 -15.23 10.95 -0.14
N ILE A 48 -14.78 12.14 0.28
CA ILE A 48 -13.50 12.38 0.96
C ILE A 48 -13.38 11.57 2.27
N SER A 49 -14.49 11.41 3.01
CA SER A 49 -14.48 10.65 4.27
C SER A 49 -14.18 9.16 4.06
N ILE A 50 -14.57 8.60 2.91
CA ILE A 50 -14.31 7.20 2.55
C ILE A 50 -12.85 7.04 2.12
N ILE A 51 -12.30 8.01 1.37
CA ILE A 51 -10.88 8.04 1.03
C ILE A 51 -10.01 8.05 2.30
N LYS A 52 -10.31 8.93 3.27
CA LYS A 52 -9.59 8.99 4.55
C LYS A 52 -9.68 7.66 5.31
N LYS A 53 -10.85 7.02 5.33
CA LYS A 53 -11.00 5.69 5.96
C LYS A 53 -10.13 4.63 5.28
N LYS A 54 -10.04 4.62 3.94
CA LYS A 54 -9.16 3.71 3.20
C LYS A 54 -7.68 3.98 3.54
N PHE A 55 -7.26 5.24 3.58
CA PHE A 55 -5.92 5.64 4.01
C PHE A 55 -5.58 5.16 5.43
N HIS A 56 -6.42 5.47 6.42
CA HIS A 56 -6.22 5.04 7.81
C HIS A 56 -6.09 3.52 7.95
N LYS A 57 -6.89 2.73 7.22
CA LYS A 57 -6.86 1.27 7.27
C LYS A 57 -5.59 0.67 6.63
N SER A 58 -5.10 1.26 5.54
CA SER A 58 -3.95 0.72 4.81
C SER A 58 -2.60 1.03 5.46
N LYS A 59 -2.50 2.12 6.23
CA LYS A 59 -1.24 2.51 6.91
C LYS A 59 -0.59 1.43 7.78
N PRO A 60 -1.30 0.78 8.74
CA PRO A 60 -0.69 -0.26 9.56
C PRO A 60 -0.19 -1.43 8.73
N VAL A 61 -0.96 -1.85 7.72
CA VAL A 61 -0.60 -2.93 6.80
C VAL A 61 0.72 -2.61 6.08
N PHE A 62 0.84 -1.42 5.51
CA PHE A 62 2.07 -1.00 4.84
C PHE A 62 3.28 -0.84 5.78
N SER A 63 3.05 -0.52 7.05
CA SER A 63 4.11 -0.50 8.06
C SER A 63 4.70 -1.90 8.29
N LEU A 64 3.86 -2.94 8.33
CA LEU A 64 4.31 -4.34 8.46
C LEU A 64 5.23 -4.75 7.30
N LEU A 65 4.94 -4.23 6.11
CA LEU A 65 5.74 -4.49 4.90
C LEU A 65 7.01 -3.65 4.80
N GLY A 66 7.22 -2.70 5.72
CA GLY A 66 8.30 -1.73 5.67
C GLY A 66 8.12 -0.63 4.63
N ALA A 67 6.91 -0.46 4.07
CA ALA A 67 6.54 0.52 3.04
C ALA A 67 6.38 1.94 3.58
N ASN A 68 7.41 2.43 4.26
CA ASN A 68 7.43 3.73 4.94
C ASN A 68 7.24 4.91 3.98
N ASN A 69 7.76 4.82 2.75
CA ASN A 69 7.62 5.88 1.75
C ASN A 69 6.16 6.02 1.30
N LEU A 70 5.49 4.89 1.08
CA LEU A 70 4.06 4.88 0.75
C LEU A 70 3.23 5.47 1.91
N ASN A 71 3.54 5.11 3.15
CA ASN A 71 2.86 5.70 4.32
C ASN A 71 3.06 7.21 4.46
N LYS A 72 4.21 7.74 4.08
CA LYS A 72 4.44 9.18 4.01
C LYS A 72 3.58 9.83 2.93
N SER A 73 3.52 9.25 1.73
CA SER A 73 2.66 9.74 0.64
C SER A 73 1.19 9.76 1.04
N ILE A 74 0.70 8.68 1.66
CA ILE A 74 -0.67 8.57 2.15
C ILE A 74 -0.96 9.63 3.20
N SER A 75 -0.05 9.82 4.18
CA SER A 75 -0.23 10.81 5.23
C SER A 75 -0.24 12.24 4.69
N ALA A 76 0.59 12.53 3.69
CA ALA A 76 0.61 13.84 3.03
C ALA A 76 -0.68 14.13 2.25
N LEU A 77 -1.23 13.12 1.57
CA LEU A 77 -2.53 13.23 0.91
C LEU A 77 -3.67 13.38 1.91
N GLU A 78 -3.69 12.57 2.97
CA GLU A 78 -4.76 12.56 3.98
C GLU A 78 -4.94 13.90 4.71
N TYR A 79 -3.83 14.62 4.94
CA TYR A 79 -3.83 15.93 5.58
C TYR A 79 -4.59 16.98 4.73
N ASP A 80 -4.44 16.93 3.40
CA ASP A 80 -4.99 17.94 2.48
C ASP A 80 -5.49 17.32 1.17
N ILE A 81 -6.53 16.49 1.27
CA ILE A 81 -7.10 15.79 0.11
C ILE A 81 -7.76 16.78 -0.86
N ASN A 82 -8.48 17.79 -0.35
CA ASN A 82 -9.29 18.66 -1.21
C ASN A 82 -8.44 19.47 -2.20
N ASP A 83 -7.28 19.94 -1.77
CA ASP A 83 -6.46 20.83 -2.60
C ASP A 83 -5.33 20.07 -3.33
N GLN A 84 -4.89 18.93 -2.79
CA GLN A 84 -3.67 18.26 -3.27
C GLN A 84 -3.91 16.90 -3.92
N PHE A 85 -5.13 16.37 -3.92
CA PHE A 85 -5.37 15.02 -4.43
C PHE A 85 -5.00 14.89 -5.91
N LEU A 86 -5.47 15.79 -6.79
CA LEU A 86 -5.19 15.71 -8.22
C LEU A 86 -3.68 15.79 -8.54
N GLU A 87 -2.92 16.55 -7.75
CA GLU A 87 -1.47 16.68 -7.92
C GLU A 87 -0.72 15.46 -7.37
N LYS A 88 -1.09 14.98 -6.18
CA LYS A 88 -0.34 13.96 -5.44
C LYS A 88 -0.77 12.52 -5.73
N TYR A 89 -2.00 12.32 -6.19
CA TYR A 89 -2.54 11.00 -6.47
C TYR A 89 -1.76 10.24 -7.56
N PRO A 90 -1.32 10.85 -8.67
CA PRO A 90 -0.45 10.17 -9.65
C PRO A 90 0.85 9.64 -9.03
N PHE A 91 1.44 10.37 -8.07
CA PHE A 91 2.64 9.90 -7.35
C PHE A 91 2.30 8.76 -6.39
N LEU A 92 1.15 8.81 -5.72
CA LEU A 92 0.67 7.69 -4.91
C LEU A 92 0.45 6.44 -5.78
N LEU A 93 -0.18 6.57 -6.95
CA LEU A 93 -0.38 5.49 -7.91
C LEU A 93 0.95 4.86 -8.35
N LYS A 94 1.94 5.70 -8.65
CA LYS A 94 3.29 5.20 -8.96
C LYS A 94 3.86 4.37 -7.82
N ASN A 95 3.81 4.88 -6.59
CA ASN A 95 4.32 4.16 -5.41
C ASN A 95 3.55 2.85 -5.15
N LEU A 96 2.24 2.82 -5.41
CA LEU A 96 1.41 1.62 -5.32
C LEU A 96 1.76 0.59 -6.39
N ASN A 97 2.04 1.02 -7.63
CA ASN A 97 2.52 0.14 -8.69
C ASN A 97 3.89 -0.46 -8.33
N GLU A 98 4.81 0.34 -7.79
CA GLU A 98 6.11 -0.16 -7.33
C GLU A 98 5.97 -1.14 -6.16
N LEU A 99 5.04 -0.89 -5.23
CA LEU A 99 4.73 -1.81 -4.14
C LEU A 99 4.19 -3.14 -4.68
N GLU A 100 3.27 -3.10 -5.64
CA GLU A 100 2.72 -4.29 -6.26
C GLU A 100 3.80 -5.10 -7.01
N GLU A 101 4.68 -4.45 -7.76
CA GLU A 101 5.82 -5.09 -8.42
C GLU A 101 6.74 -5.77 -7.41
N ASP A 102 7.04 -5.08 -6.31
CA ASP A 102 7.88 -5.59 -5.24
C ASP A 102 7.25 -6.81 -4.55
N LEU A 103 5.98 -6.74 -4.18
CA LEU A 103 5.25 -7.83 -3.51
C LEU A 103 5.12 -9.06 -4.40
N ASN A 104 4.76 -8.88 -5.68
CA ASN A 104 4.74 -9.98 -6.64
C ASN A 104 6.12 -10.62 -6.85
N SER A 105 7.17 -9.79 -6.88
CA SER A 105 8.55 -10.27 -6.98
C SER A 105 9.01 -10.98 -5.71
N PHE A 106 8.51 -10.57 -4.55
CA PHE A 106 8.72 -11.23 -3.26
C PHE A 106 8.09 -12.62 -3.26
N LEU A 107 6.77 -12.72 -3.52
CA LEU A 107 6.05 -14.01 -3.58
C LEU A 107 6.74 -15.03 -4.50
N LYS A 108 7.11 -14.61 -5.71
CA LYS A 108 7.81 -15.48 -6.69
C LYS A 108 9.15 -16.01 -6.20
N ARG A 109 9.88 -15.23 -5.41
CA ARG A 109 11.21 -15.62 -4.89
C ARG A 109 11.11 -16.50 -3.66
N SER A 110 10.07 -16.32 -2.84
CA SER A 110 9.82 -17.12 -1.64
C SER A 110 9.15 -18.47 -1.91
N HIS A 111 8.79 -18.77 -3.16
CA HIS A 111 8.28 -20.09 -3.58
C HIS A 111 9.39 -21.14 -3.82
N HIS A 112 10.65 -20.76 -3.69
CA HIS A 112 11.83 -21.63 -3.85
C HIS A 112 12.64 -21.68 -2.56
#